data_AF-A0A2G6D4L8-F1
#
_entry.id   AF-A0A2G6D4L8-F1
#
_cell.length_a   1.000
_cell.length_b   1.000
_cell.length_c   1.000
_cell.angle_alpha   90.00
_cell.angle_beta   90.00
_cell.angle_gamma   90.00
#
_symmetry.space_group_name_H-M   'P 1'
#
loop_
_entity.id
_entity.type
_entity.pdbx_description
1 polymer ?
#
loop_
_entity_poly.entity_id
_entity_poly.type
_entity_poly.pdbx_seq_one_letter_code
_entity_poly.pdbx_strand_id
1 'polypeptide(L)' 'MMKPKATHFFPVIMAGCLTIAGVKGVQAVTLDDVLQDVVTTNPSVLEKQKAYNAALAEQKDARSGYLPKVIFTGD' A
#
# COMPACT_ATOMS: atom_id res chain seq x y z
N MET A 1 60.60 -8.82 21.26
CA MET A 1 59.90 -7.51 21.30
C MET A 1 59.15 -7.33 19.99
N MET A 2 57.82 -7.48 19.98
CA MET A 2 56.98 -7.27 18.80
C MET A 2 56.01 -6.10 19.08
N LYS A 3 55.99 -5.09 18.21
CA LYS A 3 55.09 -3.93 18.29
C LYS A 3 53.70 -4.31 17.80
N PRO A 4 52.60 -3.95 18.49
CA PRO A 4 51.25 -4.14 17.96
C PRO A 4 50.94 -3.11 16.87
N LYS A 5 50.48 -3.59 15.71
CA LYS A 5 50.10 -2.79 14.55
C LYS A 5 48.64 -2.34 14.73
N ALA A 6 48.46 -1.15 15.31
CA ALA A 6 47.16 -0.51 15.44
C ALA A 6 46.75 0.09 14.09
N THR A 7 45.82 -0.54 13.37
CA THR A 7 45.32 0.03 12.11
C THR A 7 43.90 -0.46 11.76
N HIS A 8 42.97 0.51 11.73
CA HIS A 8 41.77 0.59 10.88
C HIS A 8 40.39 0.07 11.32
N PHE A 9 40.19 -0.51 12.50
CA PHE A 9 38.84 -1.00 12.87
C PHE A 9 37.89 0.08 13.44
N PHE A 10 38.42 1.14 14.02
CA PHE A 10 37.62 2.15 14.74
C PHE A 10 36.90 3.22 13.88
N PRO A 11 37.40 3.69 12.72
CA PRO A 11 36.71 4.73 11.95
C PRO A 11 35.53 4.20 11.11
N VAL A 12 35.49 2.90 10.82
CA VAL A 12 34.41 2.29 10.00
C VAL A 12 33.09 2.22 10.78
N ILE A 13 33.16 1.95 12.09
CA ILE A 13 31.96 1.84 12.93
C ILE A 13 31.32 3.22 13.16
N MET A 14 32.12 4.28 13.30
CA MET A 14 31.62 5.66 13.43
C MET A 14 31.06 6.23 12.11
N ALA A 15 31.59 5.82 10.96
CA ALA A 15 31.05 6.23 9.66
C ALA A 15 29.70 5.56 9.36
N GLY A 16 29.46 4.32 9.83
CA GLY A 16 28.19 3.62 9.66
C GLY A 16 27.04 4.18 10.52
N CYS A 17 27.34 4.72 11.70
CA CYS A 17 26.32 5.38 12.53
C CYS A 17 25.90 6.76 11.99
N LEU A 18 26.78 7.45 11.26
CA LEU A 18 26.50 8.79 10.74
C LEU A 18 25.56 8.77 9.50
N THR A 19 25.44 7.63 8.81
CA THR A 19 24.48 7.47 7.71
C THR A 19 23.04 7.18 8.19
N ILE A 20 22.83 6.86 9.48
CA ILE A 20 21.49 6.62 10.03
C ILE A 20 20.82 7.93 10.49
N ALA A 21 21.59 9.00 10.71
CA ALA A 21 21.06 10.32 11.06
C ALA A 21 20.38 11.07 9.88
N GLY A 22 20.43 10.50 8.67
CA GLY A 22 19.91 11.07 7.44
C GLY A 22 18.46 10.70 7.09
N VAL A 23 17.69 10.08 7.99
CA VAL A 23 16.26 9.81 7.73
C VAL A 23 15.46 11.10 7.90
N LYS A 24 15.62 12.01 6.94
CA LYS A 24 14.65 13.09 6.69
C LYS A 24 13.35 12.44 6.21
N GLY A 25 12.48 12.04 7.12
CA GLY A 25 11.25 11.38 6.70
C GLY A 25 10.30 10.90 7.78
N VAL A 26 10.52 11.19 9.06
CA VAL A 26 9.45 11.02 10.06
C VAL A 26 8.51 12.21 9.91
N GLN A 27 7.68 12.18 8.86
CA GLN A 27 6.51 13.04 8.80
C GLN A 27 5.52 12.52 9.83
N ALA A 28 5.03 13.42 10.68
CA ALA A 28 3.98 13.08 11.62
C ALA A 28 2.77 12.61 10.80
N VAL A 29 2.38 11.35 11.00
CA VAL A 29 1.13 10.81 10.43
C VAL A 29 -0.01 11.72 10.89
N THR A 30 -0.70 12.33 9.94
CA THR A 30 -1.83 13.20 10.26
C THR A 30 -3.05 12.35 10.59
N LEU A 31 -3.98 12.90 11.37
CA LEU A 31 -5.23 12.20 11.67
C LEU A 31 -6.01 11.88 10.40
N ASP A 32 -5.94 12.75 9.39
CA ASP A 32 -6.58 12.54 8.08
C ASP A 32 -5.98 11.32 7.35
N ASP A 33 -4.66 11.13 7.40
CA ASP A 33 -4.01 9.96 6.79
C ASP A 33 -4.47 8.66 7.46
N VAL A 34 -4.61 8.65 8.80
CA VAL A 34 -5.11 7.48 9.55
C VAL A 34 -6.58 7.22 9.22
N LEU A 35 -7.41 8.26 9.13
CA LEU A 35 -8.82 8.10 8.78
C LEU A 35 -8.98 7.56 7.36
N GLN A 36 -8.16 8.04 6.42
CA GLN A 36 -8.17 7.55 5.05
C GLN A 36 -7.70 6.08 4.97
N ASP A 37 -6.66 5.72 5.71
CA ASP A 37 -6.21 4.34 5.81
C ASP A 37 -7.31 3.44 6.41
N VAL A 38 -7.94 3.85 7.51
CA VAL A 38 -9.05 3.09 8.13
C VAL A 38 -10.21 2.92 7.16
N VAL A 39 -10.64 3.95 6.43
CA VAL A 39 -11.75 3.78 5.47
C VAL A 39 -11.40 2.79 4.36
N THR A 40 -10.14 2.75 3.91
CA THR A 40 -9.71 1.87 2.82
C THR A 40 -9.38 0.45 3.26
N THR A 41 -8.94 0.25 4.50
CA THR A 41 -8.54 -1.07 5.03
C THR A 41 -9.58 -1.71 5.93
N ASN A 42 -10.56 -0.96 6.43
CA ASN A 42 -11.54 -1.51 7.36
C ASN A 42 -12.40 -2.57 6.68
N PRO A 43 -12.38 -3.82 7.18
CA PRO A 43 -13.09 -4.93 6.54
C PRO A 43 -14.60 -4.72 6.48
N SER A 44 -15.19 -4.07 7.50
CA SER A 44 -16.63 -3.78 7.50
C SER A 44 -17.03 -2.79 6.40
N VAL A 45 -16.17 -1.82 6.09
CA VAL A 45 -16.40 -0.86 4.99
C VAL A 45 -16.28 -1.58 3.65
N LEU A 46 -15.27 -2.43 3.47
CA LEU A 46 -15.07 -3.21 2.26
C LEU A 46 -16.23 -4.19 2.00
N GLU A 47 -16.77 -4.82 3.04
CA GLU A 47 -17.96 -5.68 2.93
C GLU A 47 -19.18 -4.91 2.42
N LYS A 48 -19.41 -3.71 2.95
CA LYS A 48 -20.51 -2.83 2.50
C LYS A 48 -20.28 -2.36 1.07
N GLN A 49 -19.06 -1.97 0.72
CA GLN A 49 -18.68 -1.59 -0.64
C GLN A 49 -18.93 -2.74 -1.63
N LYS A 50 -18.56 -3.97 -1.25
CA LYS A 50 -18.79 -5.16 -2.06
C LYS A 50 -20.28 -5.43 -2.27
N ALA A 51 -21.08 -5.36 -1.20
CA ALA A 51 -22.53 -5.53 -1.28
C ALA A 51 -23.19 -4.46 -2.18
N TYR A 52 -22.75 -3.20 -2.06
CA TYR A 52 -23.20 -2.12 -2.91
C TYR A 52 -22.86 -2.36 -4.39
N ASN A 53 -21.61 -2.76 -4.68
CA ASN A 53 -21.17 -3.06 -6.04
C ASN A 53 -21.93 -4.25 -6.64
N ALA A 54 -22.25 -5.27 -5.83
CA ALA A 54 -23.07 -6.40 -6.25
C ALA A 54 -24.48 -5.95 -6.64
N ALA A 55 -25.13 -5.11 -5.82
CA ALA A 55 -26.44 -4.56 -6.14
C ALA A 55 -26.45 -3.71 -7.43
N LEU A 56 -25.38 -2.95 -7.68
CA LEU A 56 -25.23 -2.21 -8.95
C LEU A 56 -25.08 -3.15 -10.16
N ALA A 57 -24.33 -4.25 -10.01
CA ALA A 57 -24.19 -5.26 -11.05
C ALA A 57 -25.55 -5.93 -11.34
N GLU A 58 -26.29 -6.31 -10.30
CA GLU A 58 -27.64 -6.88 -10.44
C GLU A 58 -28.60 -5.92 -11.15
N GLN A 59 -28.58 -4.62 -10.81
CA GLN A 59 -29.38 -3.62 -11.53
C GLN A 59 -28.97 -3.50 -13.00
N LYS A 60 -27.68 -3.50 -13.29
CA LYS A 60 -27.17 -3.45 -14.67
C LYS A 60 -27.62 -4.69 -15.45
N ASP A 61 -27.54 -5.87 -14.85
CA ASP A 61 -27.94 -7.12 -15.47
C ASP A 61 -29.45 -7.17 -15.71
N ALA A 62 -30.25 -6.75 -14.74
CA ALA A 62 -31.70 -6.60 -14.89
C ALA A 62 -32.05 -5.63 -16.03
N ARG A 63 -31.34 -4.50 -16.13
CA ARG A 63 -31.51 -3.55 -17.23
C ARG A 63 -31.07 -4.11 -18.58
N SER A 64 -30.03 -4.94 -18.60
CA SER A 64 -29.54 -5.58 -19.83
C SER A 64 -30.56 -6.54 -20.45
N GLY A 65 -31.52 -7.03 -19.66
CA GLY A 65 -32.65 -7.83 -20.16
C GLY A 65 -33.57 -7.07 -21.11
N TYR A 66 -33.60 -5.73 -21.04
CA TYR A 66 -34.38 -4.87 -21.95
C TYR A 66 -33.60 -4.43 -23.20
N LEU A 67 -32.31 -4.77 -23.30
CA LEU A 67 -31.44 -4.35 -24.39
C LEU A 67 -31.03 -5.56 -25.25
N PRO A 68 -30.97 -5.41 -26.59
CA PRO A 68 -30.47 -6.47 -27.45
C PRO A 68 -29.00 -6.76 -27.14
N LYS A 69 -28.64 -8.04 -27.08
CA LYS A 69 -27.26 -8.51 -26.85
C LYS A 69 -26.62 -8.80 -28.20
N VAL A 70 -25.42 -8.28 -28.43
CA VAL A 70 -24.58 -8.62 -29.59
C VAL A 70 -23.66 -9.76 -29.18
N ILE A 71 -23.79 -10.91 -29.82
CA ILE A 71 -22.93 -12.10 -29.60
C ILE A 71 -22.18 -12.34 -30.90
N PHE A 72 -20.84 -12.35 -30.84
CA PHE A 72 -19.99 -12.71 -31.96
C PHE A 72 -19.66 -14.19 -31.87
N THR A 73 -20.05 -14.96 -32.90
CA THR A 73 -19.62 -16.35 -33.11
C THR A 73 -18.82 -16.37 -34.41
N GLY A 74 -17.65 -16.99 -34.39
CA GLY A 74 -16.82 -17.20 -35.57
C GLY A 74 -16.67 -18.70 -35.84
N ASP A 75 -16.70 -19.07 -37.12
CA ASP A 75 -16.44 -20.42 -37.62
C ASP A 75 -14.93 -20.70 -37.66
#